data_AF-M3TKU0-F1
#
_entry.id   AF-M3TKU0-F1
#
_cell.length_a   1.000
_cell.length_b   1.000
_cell.length_c   1.000
_cell.angle_alpha   90.00
_cell.angle_beta   90.00
_cell.angle_gamma   90.00
#
_symmetry.space_group_name_H-M   'P 1'
#
loop_
_entity.id
_entity.type
_entity.pdbx_description
1 polymer ?
#
loop_
_entity_poly.entity_id
_entity_poly.type
_entity_poly.pdbx_seq_one_letter_code
_entity_poly.pdbx_strand_id
1 'polypeptide(L)'
;MVAVHVFDGRHRGAPGIAHGGAVVTVLDDMVGMLLYVVGEMAVTRKLDTEFFAPVLLGTRYEVSADLVSRTGRKLKVRAELREATTGQRVASAVGLFIVVTLEHFTSTLGKSSPNHVVETAIPQQVSDHDDTPTTH
;
A
#
# COMPACT_ATOMS: atom_id res chain seq x y z
N MET A 1 -0.86 15.65 11.52
CA MET A 1 -2.10 15.08 10.90
C MET A 1 -2.53 13.87 11.71
N VAL A 2 -3.83 13.60 11.87
CA VAL A 2 -4.35 12.42 12.61
C VAL A 2 -5.47 11.74 11.82
N ALA A 3 -5.52 10.41 11.85
CA ALA A 3 -6.55 9.57 11.24
C ALA A 3 -6.83 8.34 12.12
N VAL A 4 -7.96 7.67 11.88
CA VAL A 4 -8.30 6.40 12.55
C VAL A 4 -8.26 5.27 11.53
N HIS A 5 -7.63 4.15 11.90
CA HIS A 5 -7.56 2.95 11.09
C HIS A 5 -7.98 1.71 11.89
N VAL A 6 -8.62 0.75 11.22
CA VAL A 6 -8.94 -0.58 11.76
C VAL A 6 -8.42 -1.62 10.79
N PHE A 7 -7.48 -2.46 11.24
CA PHE A 7 -6.98 -3.56 10.44
C PHE A 7 -8.01 -4.70 10.43
N ASP A 8 -8.52 -5.06 9.26
CA ASP A 8 -9.42 -6.21 9.07
C ASP A 8 -8.68 -7.48 8.63
N GLY A 9 -9.46 -8.56 8.42
CA GLY A 9 -8.93 -9.88 8.06
C GLY A 9 -8.04 -9.94 6.81
N ARG A 10 -8.13 -8.96 5.90
CA ARG A 10 -7.28 -8.89 4.69
C ARG A 10 -5.84 -8.48 5.03
N HIS A 11 -5.63 -7.87 6.19
CA HIS A 11 -4.33 -7.40 6.65
C HIS A 11 -3.61 -8.44 7.52
N ARG A 12 -4.12 -9.67 7.64
CA ARG A 12 -3.63 -10.67 8.59
C ARG A 12 -2.19 -11.09 8.29
N GLY A 13 -1.35 -11.13 9.32
CA GLY A 13 -0.03 -11.77 9.30
C GLY A 13 0.04 -13.04 10.15
N ALA A 14 -0.75 -13.11 11.22
CA ALA A 14 -0.90 -14.26 12.10
C ALA A 14 -2.33 -14.29 12.69
N PRO A 15 -2.77 -15.37 13.38
CA PRO A 15 -4.07 -15.39 14.05
C PRO A 15 -4.26 -14.17 14.97
N GLY A 16 -5.28 -13.36 14.68
CA GLY A 16 -5.60 -12.12 15.41
C GLY A 16 -4.68 -10.92 15.20
N ILE A 17 -3.59 -11.04 14.44
CA ILE A 17 -2.54 -10.01 14.34
C ILE A 17 -2.39 -9.53 12.88
N ALA A 18 -2.28 -8.21 12.69
CA ALA A 18 -1.97 -7.59 11.41
C ALA A 18 -0.53 -7.90 10.97
N HIS A 19 -0.34 -8.11 9.68
CA HIS A 19 0.96 -8.29 9.07
C HIS A 19 1.78 -7.01 9.21
N GLY A 20 3.05 -7.12 9.59
CA GLY A 20 3.92 -5.96 9.78
C GLY A 20 3.99 -5.08 8.53
N GLY A 21 3.99 -5.68 7.33
CA GLY A 21 3.91 -4.94 6.07
C GLY A 21 2.65 -4.08 5.93
N ALA A 22 1.48 -4.57 6.36
CA ALA A 22 0.24 -3.79 6.30
C ALA A 22 0.29 -2.60 7.28
N VAL A 23 0.86 -2.79 8.46
CA VAL A 23 1.07 -1.71 9.43
C VAL A 23 2.02 -0.65 8.87
N VAL A 24 3.13 -1.08 8.26
CA VAL A 24 4.09 -0.18 7.60
C VAL A 24 3.42 0.58 6.46
N THR A 25 2.57 -0.06 5.65
CA THR A 25 1.79 0.62 4.60
C THR A 25 0.91 1.72 5.17
N VAL A 26 0.20 1.48 6.27
CA VAL A 26 -0.65 2.52 6.90
C VAL A 26 0.19 3.68 7.44
N LEU A 27 1.35 3.39 8.04
CA LEU A 27 2.26 4.43 8.50
C LEU A 27 2.84 5.26 7.35
N ASP A 28 3.25 4.62 6.25
CA ASP A 28 3.75 5.30 5.04
C ASP A 28 2.65 6.14 4.36
N ASP A 29 1.44 5.61 4.22
CA ASP A 29 0.30 6.28 3.60
C ASP A 29 -0.11 7.53 4.40
N MET A 30 -0.09 7.45 5.74
CA MET A 30 -0.35 8.62 6.60
C MET A 30 0.65 9.76 6.37
N VAL A 31 1.92 9.40 6.12
CA VAL A 31 2.96 10.37 5.77
C VAL A 31 2.77 10.89 4.34
N GLY A 32 2.37 10.03 3.40
CA GLY A 32 1.97 10.43 2.05
C GLY A 32 0.86 11.47 2.06
N MET A 33 -0.15 11.29 2.92
CA MET A 33 -1.24 12.25 3.10
C MET A 33 -0.78 13.58 3.69
N LEU A 34 0.23 13.58 4.57
CA LEU A 34 0.84 14.82 5.08
C LEU A 34 1.48 15.64 3.94
N LEU A 35 2.01 15.02 2.88
CA LEU A 35 2.64 15.74 1.77
C LEU A 35 1.63 16.58 0.97
N TYR A 36 0.37 16.16 0.91
CA TYR A 36 -0.70 17.01 0.34
C TYR A 36 -0.89 18.31 1.13
N VAL A 37 -0.69 18.27 2.45
CA VAL A 37 -0.76 19.45 3.32
C VAL A 37 0.49 20.33 3.16
N VAL A 38 1.66 19.72 2.94
CA VAL A 38 2.93 20.44 2.69
C VAL A 38 2.95 21.09 1.30
N GLY A 39 2.14 20.62 0.35
CA GLY A 39 1.98 21.20 -0.98
C GLY A 39 3.13 20.88 -1.96
N GLU A 40 3.96 19.88 -1.64
CA GLU A 40 5.09 19.45 -2.46
C GLU A 40 5.02 17.94 -2.73
N MET A 41 5.28 17.54 -3.98
CA MET A 41 5.39 16.12 -4.33
C MET A 41 6.69 15.54 -3.77
N ALA A 42 6.61 14.50 -2.94
CA ALA A 42 7.78 13.81 -2.44
C ALA A 42 7.58 12.29 -2.47
N VAL A 43 8.68 11.57 -2.59
CA VAL A 43 8.71 10.10 -2.63
C VAL A 43 9.47 9.56 -1.42
N THR A 44 9.04 8.39 -0.93
CA THR A 44 9.68 7.70 0.19
C THR A 44 11.10 7.26 -0.22
N ARG A 45 12.12 7.72 0.51
CA ARG A 45 13.52 7.27 0.33
C ARG A 45 13.92 6.24 1.38
N LYS A 46 13.47 6.42 2.61
CA LYS A 46 13.73 5.52 3.74
C LYS A 46 12.56 5.58 4.71
N LEU A 47 12.21 4.43 5.28
CA LEU A 47 11.25 4.33 6.37
C LEU A 47 11.79 3.36 7.41
N ASP A 48 12.17 3.88 8.58
CA ASP A 48 12.62 3.08 9.71
C ASP A 48 11.43 2.88 10.67
N THR A 49 11.02 1.64 10.89
CA THR A 49 9.84 1.30 11.70
C THR A 49 10.22 0.50 12.93
N GLU A 50 9.58 0.81 14.06
CA GLU A 50 9.66 0.06 15.31
C GLU A 50 8.27 -0.46 15.69
N PHE A 51 8.21 -1.70 16.17
CA PHE A 51 7.01 -2.34 16.70
C PHE A 51 7.19 -2.59 18.20
N PHE A 52 6.32 -2.02 19.02
CA PHE A 52 6.38 -2.09 20.48
C PHE A 52 5.41 -3.13 21.05
N ALA A 53 4.35 -3.46 20.32
CA ALA A 53 3.36 -4.47 20.67
C ALA A 53 2.69 -5.04 19.40
N PRO A 54 2.06 -6.23 19.48
CA PRO A 54 1.26 -6.75 18.38
C PRO A 54 0.14 -5.79 17.98
N VAL A 55 -0.06 -5.59 16.67
CA VAL A 55 -1.19 -4.84 16.14
C VAL A 55 -2.34 -5.81 15.90
N LEU A 56 -3.43 -5.65 16.63
CA LEU A 56 -4.56 -6.56 16.65
C LEU A 56 -5.58 -6.23 15.56
N LEU A 57 -6.14 -7.27 14.94
CA LEU A 57 -7.23 -7.12 13.99
C LEU A 57 -8.53 -6.73 14.71
N GLY A 58 -9.33 -5.87 14.08
CA GLY A 58 -10.59 -5.38 14.64
C GLY A 58 -10.44 -4.29 15.71
N THR A 59 -9.22 -3.98 16.13
CA THR A 59 -8.93 -2.90 17.08
C THR A 59 -8.83 -1.55 16.35
N ARG A 60 -9.35 -0.49 16.99
CA ARG A 60 -9.23 0.88 16.49
C ARG A 60 -7.88 1.46 16.89
N TYR A 61 -7.17 2.00 15.90
CA TYR A 61 -5.91 2.69 16.10
C TYR A 61 -5.99 4.13 15.61
N GLU A 62 -5.39 5.04 16.38
CA GLU A 62 -5.06 6.38 15.92
C GLU A 62 -3.69 6.35 15.25
N VAL A 63 -3.65 6.83 14.01
CA VAL A 63 -2.43 7.03 13.25
C VAL A 63 -2.17 8.54 13.23
N SER A 64 -0.97 8.96 13.56
CA SER A 64 -0.56 10.37 13.45
C SER A 64 0.72 10.50 12.64
N ALA A 65 0.89 11.64 11.98
CA ALA A 65 2.13 11.98 11.30
C ALA A 65 2.43 13.48 11.37
N ASP A 66 3.70 13.82 11.57
CA ASP A 66 4.19 15.18 11.71
C ASP A 66 5.51 15.39 10.94
N LEU A 67 5.67 16.58 10.35
CA LEU A 67 6.92 17.01 9.75
C LEU A 67 7.89 17.40 10.87
N VAL A 68 9.00 16.69 10.97
CA VAL A 68 10.04 16.92 11.99
C VAL A 68 11.02 18.00 11.53
N SER A 69 11.49 17.91 10.28
CA SER A 69 12.41 18.91 9.73
C SER A 69 12.48 18.87 8.21
N ARG A 70 12.99 19.97 7.63
CA ARG A 70 13.33 20.09 6.20
C ARG A 70 14.78 20.50 6.04
N THR A 71 15.48 19.88 5.10
CA THR A 71 16.82 20.30 4.67
C THR A 71 16.93 20.18 3.16
N GLY A 72 16.79 21.31 2.46
CA GLY A 72 16.67 21.33 1.01
C GLY A 72 15.46 20.52 0.53
N ARG A 73 15.72 19.49 -0.28
CA ARG A 73 14.70 18.55 -0.78
C ARG A 73 14.39 17.37 0.15
N LYS A 74 15.05 17.29 1.31
CA LYS A 74 14.85 16.20 2.27
C LYS A 74 13.82 16.61 3.32
N LEU A 75 12.76 15.82 3.45
CA LEU A 75 11.75 15.96 4.49
C LEU A 75 11.91 14.81 5.48
N LYS A 76 12.12 15.13 6.75
CA LYS A 76 12.09 14.14 7.84
C LYS A 76 10.74 14.20 8.50
N VAL A 77 10.08 13.06 8.60
CA VAL A 77 8.72 12.91 9.13
C VAL A 77 8.71 11.83 10.19
N ARG A 78 7.79 11.94 11.13
CA ARG A 78 7.52 10.92 12.14
C ARG A 78 6.07 10.52 12.04
N ALA A 79 5.80 9.23 12.14
CA ALA A 79 4.46 8.70 12.30
C ALA A 79 4.38 7.79 13.53
N GLU A 80 3.22 7.77 14.19
CA GLU A 80 2.94 6.88 15.31
C GLU A 80 1.61 6.16 15.09
N LEU A 81 1.54 4.92 15.58
CA LEU A 81 0.31 4.14 15.69
C LEU A 81 0.03 3.89 17.16
N ARG A 82 -1.13 4.34 17.63
CA ARG A 82 -1.59 4.19 19.01
C ARG A 82 -2.91 3.47 19.06
N GLU A 83 -3.08 2.53 19.97
CA GLU A 83 -4.39 1.94 20.23
C GLU A 83 -5.33 3.03 20.77
N ALA A 84 -6.49 3.22 20.15
CA ALA A 84 -7.37 4.36 20.45
C ALA A 84 -7.96 4.32 21.87
N THR A 85 -8.18 3.13 22.43
CA THR A 85 -8.76 2.98 23.77
C THR A 85 -7.74 3.17 24.88
N THR A 86 -6.54 2.62 24.72
CA THR A 86 -5.51 2.62 25.78
C THR A 86 -4.50 3.76 25.63
N GLY A 87 -4.40 4.36 24.44
CA GLY A 87 -3.35 5.31 24.09
C GLY A 87 -1.95 4.68 23.92
N GLN A 88 -1.84 3.36 24.06
CA GLN A 88 -0.58 2.64 23.96
C GLN A 88 -0.01 2.81 22.55
N ARG A 89 1.25 3.26 22.45
CA ARG A 89 1.98 3.26 21.18
C ARG A 89 2.39 1.83 20.84
N VAL A 90 1.87 1.31 19.74
CA VAL A 90 2.12 -0.07 19.29
C VAL A 90 3.12 -0.13 18.14
N ALA A 91 3.24 0.93 17.35
CA ALA A 91 4.27 1.08 16.33
C ALA A 91 4.63 2.55 16.10
N SER A 92 5.80 2.80 15.52
CA SER A 92 6.19 4.13 15.03
C SER A 92 7.10 4.02 13.83
N ALA A 93 7.14 5.07 13.01
CA ALA A 93 8.08 5.18 11.91
C ALA A 93 8.76 6.56 11.87
N VAL A 94 10.01 6.58 11.43
CA VAL A 94 10.72 7.79 11.01
C VAL A 94 11.01 7.66 9.53
N GLY A 95 10.44 8.59 8.76
CA GLY A 95 10.57 8.64 7.31
C GLY A 95 11.57 9.69 6.85
N LEU A 96 12.26 9.39 5.76
CA LEU A 96 12.98 10.35 4.94
C LEU A 96 12.35 10.37 3.55
N PHE A 97 11.83 11.52 3.17
CA PHE A 97 11.17 11.76 1.89
C PHE A 97 11.97 12.75 1.06
N ILE A 98 11.94 12.58 -0.26
CA ILE A 98 12.64 13.46 -1.20
C ILE A 98 11.63 14.18 -2.07
N VAL A 99 11.64 15.50 -2.01
CA VAL A 99 10.86 16.38 -2.88
C VAL A 99 11.35 16.24 -4.32
N VAL A 100 10.41 16.01 -5.23
CA VAL A 100 10.64 15.76 -6.65
C VAL A 100 9.78 16.69 -7.51
N THR A 101 10.19 16.87 -8.76
CA THR A 101 9.38 17.61 -9.73
C THR A 101 8.17 16.79 -10.17
N LEU A 102 7.14 17.48 -10.68
CA LEU A 102 5.97 16.81 -11.26
C LEU A 102 6.37 15.86 -12.39
N GLU A 103 7.26 16.30 -13.29
CA GLU A 103 7.77 15.47 -14.40
C GLU A 103 8.40 14.16 -13.91
N HIS A 104 9.23 14.23 -12.86
CA HIS A 104 9.83 13.04 -12.27
C HIS A 104 8.75 12.09 -11.73
N PHE A 105 7.73 12.64 -11.07
CA PHE A 105 6.62 11.88 -10.51
C PHE A 105 5.73 11.22 -11.57
N THR A 106 5.46 11.90 -12.69
CA THR A 106 4.56 11.39 -13.75
C THR A 106 5.24 10.47 -14.76
N SER A 107 6.58 10.46 -14.83
CA SER A 107 7.35 9.64 -15.78
C SER A 107 7.12 8.12 -15.64
N THR A 108 6.63 7.66 -14.48
CA THR A 108 6.32 6.25 -14.20
C THR A 108 4.95 5.83 -14.72
N LEU A 109 4.01 6.77 -14.94
CA LEU A 109 2.67 6.49 -15.46
C LEU A 109 2.70 5.91 -16.88
N GLY A 110 3.73 6.23 -17.67
CA GLY A 110 3.94 5.65 -19.00
C GLY A 110 4.42 4.19 -18.99
N LYS A 111 4.87 3.67 -17.84
CA LYS A 111 5.42 2.30 -17.71
C LYS A 111 4.41 1.26 -17.21
N SER A 112 3.21 1.69 -16.80
CA SER A 112 2.16 0.82 -16.24
C SER A 112 1.01 0.53 -17.21
N SER A 113 1.14 0.83 -18.51
CA SER A 113 0.13 0.47 -19.52
C SER A 113 0.19 -1.04 -19.84
N PRO A 114 -0.94 -1.76 -19.83
CA PRO A 114 -0.99 -3.21 -19.99
C PRO A 114 -0.93 -3.60 -21.47
N ASN A 115 0.26 -3.88 -22.00
CA ASN A 115 0.41 -4.65 -23.24
C ASN A 115 1.21 -5.93 -22.95
N HIS A 116 0.53 -6.88 -22.31
CA HIS A 116 0.84 -8.30 -22.47
C HIS A 116 -0.50 -9.04 -22.52
N VAL A 117 -1.12 -9.03 -23.71
CA VAL A 117 -2.24 -9.92 -24.01
C VAL A 117 -1.65 -11.32 -24.10
N VAL A 118 -1.90 -12.15 -23.09
CA VAL A 118 -1.78 -13.59 -23.26
C VAL A 118 -3.01 -14.01 -24.03
N GLU A 119 -2.82 -14.30 -25.32
CA GLU A 119 -3.84 -14.89 -26.18
C GLU A 119 -4.09 -16.33 -25.71
N THR A 120 -5.09 -16.54 -24.84
CA THR A 120 -5.62 -17.87 -24.60
C THR A 120 -6.50 -18.24 -25.78
N ALA A 121 -5.94 -19.03 -26.69
CA ALA A 121 -6.65 -19.64 -27.80
C ALA A 121 -7.89 -20.40 -27.28
N ILE A 122 -9.06 -20.05 -27.82
CA ILE A 122 -10.30 -20.82 -27.68
C ILE A 122 -10.17 -22.04 -28.61
N PRO A 123 -10.32 -23.30 -28.14
CA PRO A 123 -10.36 -24.44 -29.04
C PRO A 123 -11.63 -24.36 -29.90
N GLN A 124 -11.44 -24.34 -31.22
CA GLN A 124 -12.54 -24.39 -32.19
C GLN A 124 -13.31 -25.71 -32.06
N GLN A 125 -14.64 -25.60 -32.17
CA GLN A 125 -15.60 -26.70 -32.17
C GLN A 125 -15.21 -27.84 -33.11
N VAL A 126 -15.28 -29.07 -32.60
CA VAL A 126 -15.29 -30.30 -33.40
C VAL A 126 -16.61 -30.34 -34.16
N SER A 127 -16.53 -30.36 -35.49
CA SER A 127 -17.63 -30.68 -36.38
C SER A 127 -17.83 -32.20 -36.41
N ASP A 128 -18.92 -32.69 -35.83
CA ASP A 128 -19.38 -34.06 -36.10
C ASP A 128 -19.91 -34.11 -37.54
N HIS A 129 -19.11 -34.66 -38.43
CA HIS A 129 -19.52 -35.13 -39.73
C HIS A 129 -19.23 -36.63 -39.77
N ASP A 130 -20.24 -37.44 -39.51
CA ASP A 130 -20.19 -38.88 -39.68
C ASP A 130 -21.20 -39.27 -40.77
N ASP A 131 -20.74 -39.22 -42.02
CA ASP A 131 -21.34 -39.89 -43.15
C ASP A 131 -20.72 -41.29 -43.24
N THR A 132 -21.52 -42.34 -43.02
CA THR A 132 -21.20 -43.68 -43.50
C THR A 132 -22.36 -44.20 -44.38
N PRO A 133 -22.10 -44.83 -45.55
CA PRO A 133 -23.12 -45.00 -46.59
C PRO A 133 -23.70 -46.43 -46.69
N THR A 134 -24.94 -46.53 -47.22
CA THR A 134 -25.55 -47.66 -47.98
C THR A 134 -25.86 -48.96 -47.19
N THR A 135 -26.93 -49.78 -47.36
CA THR A 135 -27.68 -50.25 -48.54
C THR A 135 -28.87 -51.16 -48.09
N HIS A 136 -29.97 -51.15 -48.87
CA HIS A 136 -31.11 -52.11 -49.00
C HIS A 136 -32.11 -52.31 -47.86
#